data_AF-T0IZ46-F1
#
_entry.id   AF-T0IZ46-F1
#
_cell.length_a   1.000
_cell.length_b   1.000
_cell.length_c   1.000
_cell.angle_alpha   90.00
_cell.angle_beta   90.00
_cell.angle_gamma   90.00
#
_symmetry.space_group_name_H-M   'P 1'
#
loop_
_entity.id
_entity.type
_entity.pdbx_description
1 polymer ?
#
loop_
_entity_poly.entity_id
_entity_poly.type
_entity_poly.pdbx_seq_one_letter_code
_entity_poly.pdbx_strand_id
1 'polypeptide(L)'
;MQMPMLDEQTRLSIEMALTANRDDPLLRQRQNARAMQLGLSGAEIDAARAGRSFDLRRSRALALALGSPARRGSLRTRARQVGMCDAACLEIERLADRLSSRHQR
;
A
#
# COMPACT_ATOMS: atom_id res chain seq x y z
N MET A 1 21.28 -9.99 8.65
CA MET A 1 20.80 -8.66 8.23
C MET A 1 19.34 -8.81 7.84
N GLN A 2 18.40 -8.38 8.70
CA GLN A 2 16.97 -8.42 8.37
C GLN A 2 16.70 -7.39 7.27
N MET A 3 16.14 -7.85 6.14
CA MET A 3 15.64 -6.99 5.07
C MET A 3 14.69 -5.96 5.70
N PRO A 4 14.73 -4.65 5.36
CA PRO A 4 13.62 -3.78 5.72
C PRO A 4 12.45 -4.15 4.81
N MET A 5 11.78 -5.23 5.18
CA MET A 5 10.47 -5.67 4.73
C MET A 5 9.50 -4.51 4.99
N LEU A 6 8.56 -4.26 4.07
CA LEU A 6 7.50 -3.29 4.33
C LEU A 6 6.89 -3.57 5.71
N ASP A 7 6.78 -2.53 6.54
CA ASP A 7 6.09 -2.69 7.81
C ASP A 7 4.63 -3.09 7.56
N GLU A 8 4.05 -3.80 8.52
CA GLU A 8 2.72 -4.38 8.34
C GLU A 8 1.64 -3.32 8.11
N GLN A 9 1.76 -2.13 8.71
CA GLN A 9 0.80 -1.03 8.50
C GLN A 9 0.86 -0.52 7.06
N THR A 10 2.06 -0.30 6.53
CA THR A 10 2.26 0.15 5.14
C THR A 10 1.78 -0.91 4.16
N ARG A 11 2.10 -2.19 4.40
CA ARG A 11 1.62 -3.30 3.57
C ARG A 11 0.10 -3.38 3.55
N LEU A 12 -0.54 -3.38 4.72
CA LEU A 12 -2.00 -3.41 4.82
C LEU A 12 -2.64 -2.19 4.16
N SER A 13 -2.04 -1.00 4.30
CA SER A 13 -2.53 0.22 3.67
C SER A 13 -2.51 0.14 2.14
N ILE A 14 -1.45 -0.44 1.56
CA ILE A 14 -1.38 -0.71 0.12
C ILE A 14 -2.45 -1.72 -0.30
N GLU A 15 -2.63 -2.81 0.46
CA GLU A 15 -3.68 -3.80 0.18
C GLU A 15 -5.07 -3.17 0.20
N MET A 16 -5.38 -2.34 1.21
CA MET A 16 -6.65 -1.62 1.31
C MET A 16 -6.87 -0.68 0.12
N ALA A 17 -5.83 0.08 -0.29
CA ALA A 17 -5.93 0.98 -1.43
C ALA A 17 -6.20 0.23 -2.74
N LEU A 18 -5.46 -0.85 -3.00
CA LEU A 18 -5.59 -1.66 -4.23
C LEU A 18 -6.90 -2.44 -4.30
N THR A 19 -7.55 -2.68 -3.17
CA THR A 19 -8.80 -3.43 -3.07
C THR A 19 -10.02 -2.57 -2.75
N ALA A 20 -9.86 -1.25 -2.65
CA ALA A 20 -10.91 -0.32 -2.24
C ALA A 20 -12.18 -0.39 -3.11
N ASN A 21 -11.99 -0.63 -4.43
CA ASN A 21 -13.08 -0.74 -5.41
C ASN A 21 -13.68 -2.14 -5.52
N ARG A 22 -13.23 -3.11 -4.71
CA ARG A 22 -13.85 -4.44 -4.67
C ARG A 22 -15.10 -4.37 -3.81
N ASP A 23 -16.21 -4.85 -4.36
CA ASP A 23 -17.45 -5.03 -3.62
C ASP A 23 -17.38 -6.34 -2.81
N ASP A 24 -16.54 -6.32 -1.77
CA ASP A 24 -16.33 -7.45 -0.85
C ASP A 24 -16.42 -6.95 0.60
N PRO A 25 -17.62 -6.99 1.22
CA PRO A 25 -17.82 -6.55 2.60
C PRO A 25 -17.01 -7.36 3.62
N LEU A 26 -16.80 -8.66 3.39
CA LEU A 26 -16.04 -9.53 4.29
C LEU A 26 -14.55 -9.18 4.27
N LEU A 27 -13.99 -8.91 3.09
CA LEU A 27 -12.64 -8.38 2.96
C LEU A 27 -12.49 -7.04 3.68
N ARG A 28 -13.44 -6.12 3.48
CA ARG A 28 -13.44 -4.82 4.15
C ARG A 28 -13.46 -4.95 5.68
N GLN A 29 -14.30 -5.84 6.22
CA GLN A 29 -14.37 -6.09 7.65
C GLN A 29 -13.05 -6.67 8.19
N ARG A 30 -12.47 -7.66 7.50
CA ARG A 30 -11.17 -8.26 7.88
C ARG A 30 -10.04 -7.24 7.87
N GLN A 31 -9.98 -6.39 6.84
CA GLN A 31 -8.98 -5.33 6.75
C GLN A 31 -9.14 -4.29 7.86
N ASN A 32 -10.37 -3.89 8.18
CA ASN A 32 -10.64 -2.96 9.29
C ASN A 32 -10.18 -3.54 10.62
N ALA A 33 -10.55 -4.78 10.93
CA ALA A 33 -10.15 -5.44 12.18
C ALA A 33 -8.62 -5.53 12.29
N ARG A 34 -7.95 -5.91 11.20
CA ARG A 34 -6.48 -5.97 11.18
C ARG A 34 -5.83 -4.60 11.32
N ALA A 35 -6.39 -3.56 10.67
CA ALA A 35 -5.86 -2.21 10.77
C ALA A 35 -5.96 -1.65 12.18
N MET A 36 -7.08 -1.91 12.86
CA MET A 36 -7.27 -1.55 14.27
C MET A 36 -6.27 -2.29 15.18
N GLN A 37 -6.02 -3.59 14.95
CA GLN A 37 -5.01 -4.36 15.68
C GLN A 37 -3.59 -3.82 15.50
N LEU A 38 -3.30 -3.26 14.32
CA LEU A 38 -2.03 -2.61 14.01
C LEU A 38 -1.95 -1.16 14.52
N GLY A 39 -3.00 -0.65 15.18
CA GLY A 39 -3.04 0.68 15.77
C GLY A 39 -3.44 1.81 14.82
N LEU A 40 -3.98 1.52 13.64
CA LEU A 40 -4.52 2.55 12.76
C LEU A 40 -5.84 3.09 13.31
N SER A 41 -5.98 4.42 13.31
CA SER A 41 -7.25 5.10 13.56
C SER A 41 -8.24 4.92 12.41
N GLY A 42 -9.53 5.16 12.67
CA GLY A 42 -10.56 5.16 11.60
C GLY A 42 -10.22 6.11 10.45
N ALA A 43 -9.71 7.31 10.77
CA ALA A 43 -9.28 8.28 9.76
C ALA A 43 -8.11 7.77 8.90
N GLU A 44 -7.16 7.04 9.48
CA GLU A 44 -6.05 6.44 8.73
C GLU A 44 -6.51 5.26 7.86
N ILE A 45 -7.49 4.49 8.32
CA ILE A 45 -8.11 3.41 7.53
C ILE A 45 -8.81 4.00 6.30
N ASP A 46 -9.59 5.06 6.50
CA ASP A 46 -10.29 5.74 5.41
C ASP A 46 -9.30 6.39 4.43
N ALA A 47 -8.26 7.04 4.94
CA ALA A 47 -7.19 7.61 4.13
C ALA A 47 -6.50 6.52 3.29
N ALA A 48 -6.14 5.39 3.90
CA ALA A 48 -5.48 4.29 3.21
C ALA A 48 -6.34 3.72 2.08
N ARG A 49 -7.65 3.53 2.30
CA ARG A 49 -8.58 3.12 1.23
C ARG A 49 -8.69 4.14 0.10
N ALA A 50 -8.63 5.43 0.43
CA ALA A 50 -8.57 6.50 -0.57
C ALA A 50 -7.20 6.60 -1.28
N GLY A 51 -6.26 5.71 -0.98
CA GLY A 51 -4.90 5.72 -1.55
C GLY A 51 -4.00 6.82 -0.98
N ARG A 52 -4.29 7.31 0.24
CA ARG A 52 -3.60 8.41 0.91
C ARG A 52 -3.07 7.99 2.27
N SER A 53 -2.13 8.77 2.81
CA SER A 53 -1.67 8.60 4.19
C SER A 53 -1.15 9.92 4.74
N PHE A 54 -1.30 10.11 6.05
CA PHE A 54 -0.70 11.21 6.80
C PHE A 54 0.81 11.00 7.01
N ASP A 55 1.27 9.75 7.02
CA ASP A 55 2.70 9.44 7.06
C ASP A 55 3.32 9.59 5.66
N LEU A 56 4.38 10.39 5.56
CA LEU A 56 5.01 10.69 4.27
C LEU A 56 5.59 9.43 3.63
N ARG A 57 6.20 8.53 4.41
CA ARG A 57 6.82 7.31 3.89
C ARG A 57 5.76 6.36 3.31
N ARG A 58 4.66 6.16 4.03
CA ARG A 58 3.49 5.38 3.60
C ARG A 58 2.78 6.02 2.41
N SER A 59 2.69 7.35 2.38
CA SER A 59 2.17 8.10 1.23
C SER A 59 2.99 7.85 -0.04
N ARG A 60 4.33 7.82 0.05
CA ARG A 60 5.17 7.43 -1.10
C ARG A 60 5.00 5.96 -1.49
N ALA A 61 4.83 5.08 -0.52
CA ALA A 61 4.57 3.67 -0.76
C ALA A 61 3.26 3.46 -1.55
N LEU A 62 2.18 4.11 -1.11
CA LEU A 62 0.88 4.11 -1.77
C LEU A 62 0.97 4.69 -3.19
N ALA A 63 1.67 5.81 -3.35
CA ALA A 63 1.86 6.42 -4.66
C ALA A 63 2.60 5.49 -5.64
N LEU A 64 3.61 4.74 -5.16
CA LEU A 64 4.31 3.73 -5.97
C LEU A 64 3.38 2.55 -6.33
N ALA A 65 2.58 2.07 -5.38
CA ALA A 65 1.66 0.96 -5.59
C ALA A 65 0.55 1.27 -6.61
N LEU A 66 -0.04 2.46 -6.50
CA LEU A 66 -1.18 2.90 -7.31
C LEU A 66 -0.75 3.55 -8.62
N GLY A 67 0.55 3.80 -8.79
CA GLY A 67 1.09 4.48 -9.96
C GLY A 67 0.99 3.64 -11.23
N SER A 68 0.63 4.28 -12.34
CA SER A 68 0.70 3.69 -13.67
C SER A 68 2.13 3.23 -14.00
N PRO A 69 2.34 2.16 -14.78
CA PRO A 69 3.67 1.69 -15.19
C PRO A 69 4.59 2.80 -15.76
N ALA A 70 4.05 3.71 -16.56
CA ALA A 70 4.79 4.85 -17.15
C ALA A 70 5.40 5.81 -16.10
N ARG A 71 4.83 5.88 -14.89
CA ARG A 71 5.30 6.76 -13.81
C ARG A 71 6.17 6.03 -12.79
N ARG A 72 6.30 4.70 -12.88
CA ARG A 72 6.90 3.83 -11.87
C ARG A 72 8.33 4.22 -11.53
N GLY A 73 9.15 4.56 -12.53
CA GLY A 73 10.52 5.05 -12.31
C GLY A 73 10.58 6.32 -11.47
N SER A 74 9.77 7.33 -11.79
CA SER A 74 9.71 8.59 -11.01
C SER A 74 9.19 8.40 -9.59
N LEU A 75 8.25 7.47 -9.39
CA LEU A 75 7.68 7.14 -8.09
C LEU A 75 8.69 6.37 -7.22
N ARG A 76 9.47 5.47 -7.82
CA ARG A 76 10.57 4.77 -7.15
C ARG A 76 11.64 5.73 -6.68
N THR A 77 12.02 6.72 -7.50
CA THR A 77 12.95 7.78 -7.06
C THR A 77 12.42 8.55 -5.85
N ARG A 78 11.12 8.90 -5.85
CA ARG A 78 10.49 9.58 -4.70
C ARG A 78 10.38 8.70 -3.46
N ALA A 79 10.20 7.38 -3.61
CA ALA A 79 10.21 6.44 -2.50
C ALA A 79 11.62 6.32 -1.88
N ARG A 80 12.67 6.32 -2.71
CA ARG A 80 14.06 6.32 -2.23
C ARG A 80 14.40 7.60 -1.45
N GLN A 81 13.86 8.76 -1.85
CA GLN A 81 14.06 10.03 -1.14
C GLN A 81 13.53 10.02 0.30
N VAL A 82 12.61 9.11 0.64
CA VAL A 82 12.08 8.93 2.01
C VAL A 82 12.69 7.70 2.70
N GLY A 83 13.84 7.24 2.24
CA GLY A 83 14.60 6.15 2.86
C GLY A 83 14.13 4.74 2.50
N MET A 84 13.28 4.58 1.47
CA MET A 84 12.85 3.25 1.02
C MET A 84 13.93 2.59 0.15
N CYS A 85 14.33 1.38 0.51
CA CYS A 85 15.30 0.62 -0.28
C CYS A 85 14.67 -0.04 -1.52
N ASP A 86 15.52 -0.58 -2.39
CA ASP A 86 15.08 -1.25 -3.61
C ASP A 86 14.28 -2.52 -3.37
N ALA A 87 14.60 -3.26 -2.31
CA ALA A 87 13.84 -4.45 -1.95
C ALA A 87 12.39 -4.10 -1.56
N ALA A 88 12.20 -3.04 -0.77
CA ALA A 88 10.87 -2.56 -0.41
C ALA A 88 10.11 -2.03 -1.63
N CYS A 89 10.74 -1.27 -2.51
CA CYS A 89 10.11 -0.80 -3.75
C CYS A 89 9.63 -1.98 -4.62
N LEU A 90 10.47 -3.00 -4.78
CA LEU A 90 10.14 -4.20 -5.55
C LEU A 90 9.00 -4.99 -4.90
N GLU A 91 8.96 -5.07 -3.57
CA GLU A 91 7.86 -5.70 -2.84
C GLU A 91 6.53 -4.98 -3.10
N ILE A 92 6.52 -3.64 -3.07
CA ILE A 92 5.33 -2.83 -3.39
C ILE A 92 4.85 -3.11 -4.81
N GLU A 93 5.75 -3.09 -5.79
CA GLU A 93 5.42 -3.33 -7.20
C GLU A 93 4.82 -4.73 -7.40
N ARG A 94 5.42 -5.76 -6.79
CA ARG A 94 4.89 -7.14 -6.83
C ARG A 94 3.51 -7.26 -6.18
N LEU A 95 3.27 -6.54 -5.09
CA LEU A 95 1.98 -6.51 -4.42
C LEU A 95 0.92 -5.86 -5.32
N ALA A 96 1.25 -4.74 -5.94
CA ALA A 96 0.40 -4.04 -6.90
C ALA A 96 0.04 -4.93 -8.10
N ASP A 97 1.02 -5.58 -8.72
CA ASP A 97 0.80 -6.44 -9.88
C ASP A 97 -0.08 -7.65 -9.51
N ARG A 98 0.13 -8.26 -8.34
CA ARG A 98 -0.66 -9.41 -7.85
C ARG A 98 -2.12 -9.06 -7.60
N LEU A 99 -2.39 -7.89 -6.99
CA LEU A 99 -3.75 -7.49 -6.63
C LEU A 99 -4.50 -6.84 -7.81
N SER A 100 -3.78 -6.20 -8.73
CA SER A 100 -4.36 -5.66 -9.97
C SER A 100 -4.75 -6.78 -10.95
N SER A 101 -3.95 -7.85 -11.05
CA SER A 101 -4.25 -9.00 -11.90
C SER A 101 -5.50 -9.80 -11.46
N ARG A 102 -5.89 -9.68 -10.18
CA ARG A 102 -7.11 -10.29 -9.64
C ARG A 102 -8.38 -9.48 -9.92
N HIS A 103 -8.28 -8.32 -10.57
CA HIS A 103 -9.40 -7.45 -10.90
C HIS A 103 -9.89 -7.61 -12.35
N GLN A 104 -9.23 -8.45 -13.17
CA GLN A 104 -9.58 -8.70 -14.58
C GLN A 104 -10.13 -10.12 -14.84
N ARG A 105 -10.58 -10.84 -13.81
CA ARG A 105 -11.25 -12.15 -13.97
C ARG A 105 -12.60 -12.14 -13.29
#